data_AF-A0A3A5AVJ5-F1
#
_entry.id   AF-A0A3A5AVJ5-F1
#
_cell.length_a   1.000
_cell.length_b   1.000
_cell.length_c   1.000
_cell.angle_alpha   90.00
_cell.angle_beta   90.00
_cell.angle_gamma   90.00
#
_symmetry.space_group_name_H-M   'P 1'
#
loop_
_entity.id
_entity.type
_entity.pdbx_description
1 polymer ?
#
loop_
_entity_poly.entity_id
_entity_poly.type
_entity_poly.pdbx_seq_one_letter_code
_entity_poly.pdbx_strand_id
1 'polypeptide(L)'
;MERLAFEEWWQDFLAQFDRRADPYTIIDRLRTYFRRLSDDESADFEQGLVDVVCSRGTAWSIAEAVLEDNPRTDTCSRVAAVLREFMPSSIEDQSYEAEIVRILARCRNASAQSLVREFLLDKPIRMYWTSVPWSVWPQYPDLFGQAYVRYFENVDLERIRGTAVIQAFFFSPEALKQIKIAMLQTDKQDLWKRLRQVVLQTRAVGVSESEISAVQQILAEDS
;
A
#
# COMPACT_ATOMS: atom_id res chain seq x y z
N MET A 1 7.78 -33.59 -18.11
CA MET A 1 6.76 -32.53 -18.24
C MET A 1 7.56 -31.27 -18.51
N GLU A 2 7.57 -30.78 -19.76
CA GLU A 2 8.30 -29.56 -20.10
C GLU A 2 7.71 -28.38 -19.33
N ARG A 3 8.59 -27.51 -18.86
CA ARG A 3 8.20 -26.31 -18.11
C ARG A 3 7.81 -25.26 -19.14
N LEU A 4 6.55 -24.84 -19.12
CA LEU A 4 6.05 -23.76 -19.99
C LEU A 4 6.92 -22.50 -19.81
N ALA A 5 7.06 -21.71 -20.88
CA ALA A 5 7.58 -20.35 -20.76
C ALA A 5 6.66 -19.53 -19.85
N PHE A 6 7.20 -18.51 -19.17
CA PHE A 6 6.41 -17.72 -18.20
C PHE A 6 5.15 -17.12 -18.83
N GLU A 7 5.24 -16.57 -20.05
CA GLU A 7 4.10 -15.96 -20.75
C GLU A 7 2.97 -16.98 -20.99
N GLU A 8 3.30 -18.17 -21.48
CA GLU A 8 2.35 -19.27 -21.70
C GLU A 8 1.72 -19.71 -20.38
N TRP A 9 2.55 -19.89 -19.34
CA TRP A 9 2.08 -20.23 -18.01
C TRP A 9 1.14 -19.16 -17.44
N TRP A 10 1.44 -17.87 -17.65
CA TRP A 10 0.64 -16.75 -17.15
C TRP A 10 -0.76 -16.75 -17.78
N GLN A 11 -0.85 -16.96 -19.10
CA GLN A 11 -2.13 -17.08 -19.78
C GLN A 11 -2.92 -18.31 -19.30
N ASP A 12 -2.27 -19.46 -19.17
CA ASP A 12 -2.90 -20.68 -18.66
C ASP A 12 -3.35 -20.56 -17.20
N PHE A 13 -2.59 -19.85 -16.37
CA PHE A 13 -2.97 -19.53 -14.99
C PHE A 13 -4.23 -18.67 -14.97
N LEU A 14 -4.26 -17.58 -15.72
CA LEU A 14 -5.42 -16.67 -15.78
C LEU A 14 -6.66 -17.34 -16.38
N ALA A 15 -6.48 -18.20 -17.38
CA ALA A 15 -7.59 -18.92 -18.04
C ALA A 15 -8.33 -19.89 -17.12
N GLN A 16 -7.71 -20.32 -16.00
CA GLN A 16 -8.37 -21.17 -15.00
C GLN A 16 -9.45 -20.43 -14.18
N PHE A 17 -9.50 -19.10 -14.27
CA PHE A 17 -10.41 -18.27 -13.51
C PHE A 17 -11.48 -17.67 -14.42
N ASP A 18 -12.75 -17.78 -14.01
CA ASP A 18 -13.83 -17.02 -14.62
C ASP A 18 -13.57 -15.52 -14.42
N ARG A 19 -14.03 -14.68 -15.35
CA ARG A 19 -14.00 -13.20 -15.23
C ARG A 19 -14.71 -12.68 -13.98
N ARG A 20 -15.55 -13.50 -13.35
CA ARG A 20 -16.24 -13.21 -12.09
C ARG A 20 -15.53 -13.74 -10.85
N ALA A 21 -14.38 -14.40 -11.00
CA ALA A 21 -13.61 -14.88 -9.87
C ALA A 21 -13.15 -13.70 -9.01
N ASP A 22 -13.21 -13.89 -7.70
CA ASP A 22 -12.73 -12.93 -6.73
C ASP A 22 -11.20 -12.72 -6.90
N PRO A 23 -10.73 -11.48 -7.17
CA PRO A 23 -9.31 -11.18 -7.33
C PRO A 23 -8.44 -11.68 -6.18
N TYR A 24 -8.93 -11.64 -4.94
CA TYR A 24 -8.16 -12.12 -3.78
C TYR A 24 -7.90 -13.64 -3.84
N THR A 25 -8.86 -14.41 -4.34
CA THR A 25 -8.68 -15.85 -4.57
C THR A 25 -7.59 -16.13 -5.61
N ILE A 26 -7.53 -15.31 -6.67
CA ILE A 26 -6.51 -15.43 -7.72
C ILE A 26 -5.13 -15.11 -7.13
N ILE A 27 -5.02 -13.98 -6.41
CA ILE A 27 -3.79 -13.54 -5.74
C ILE A 27 -3.29 -14.62 -4.77
N ASP A 28 -4.17 -15.19 -3.94
CA ASP A 28 -3.77 -16.21 -2.96
C ASP A 28 -3.29 -17.51 -3.61
N ARG A 29 -3.88 -17.91 -4.74
CA ARG A 29 -3.38 -19.04 -5.52
C ARG A 29 -2.02 -18.75 -6.13
N LEU A 30 -1.83 -17.55 -6.69
CA LEU A 30 -0.54 -17.14 -7.24
C LEU A 30 0.55 -17.10 -6.16
N ARG A 31 0.25 -16.54 -4.98
CA ARG A 31 1.13 -16.55 -3.81
C ARG A 31 1.49 -17.96 -3.36
N THR A 32 0.50 -18.85 -3.33
CA THR A 32 0.70 -20.25 -2.92
C THR A 32 1.58 -20.99 -3.92
N TYR A 33 1.42 -20.73 -5.21
CA TYR A 33 2.30 -21.28 -6.24
C TYR A 33 3.72 -20.74 -6.07
N PHE A 34 3.88 -19.42 -5.97
CA PHE A 34 5.19 -18.76 -5.84
C PHE A 34 5.99 -19.29 -4.64
N ARG A 35 5.35 -19.48 -3.48
CA ARG A 35 5.97 -20.04 -2.26
C ARG A 35 6.43 -21.50 -2.38
N ARG A 36 5.99 -22.24 -3.39
CA ARG A 36 6.39 -23.65 -3.60
C ARG A 36 7.57 -23.80 -4.55
N LEU A 37 7.94 -22.73 -5.25
CA LEU A 37 9.11 -22.71 -6.12
C LEU A 37 10.38 -22.75 -5.30
N SER A 38 11.43 -23.37 -5.83
CA SER A 38 12.78 -23.23 -5.27
C SER A 38 13.32 -21.79 -5.45
N ASP A 39 14.45 -21.48 -4.83
CA ASP A 39 15.01 -20.11 -4.85
C ASP A 39 15.36 -19.63 -6.27
N ASP A 40 15.90 -20.51 -7.12
CA ASP A 40 16.23 -20.20 -8.52
C ASP A 40 14.95 -20.03 -9.34
N GLU A 41 13.99 -20.92 -9.14
CA GLU A 41 12.72 -20.91 -9.87
C GLU A 41 11.85 -19.71 -9.53
N SER A 42 11.86 -19.30 -8.26
CA SER A 42 11.17 -18.10 -7.82
C SER A 42 11.85 -16.84 -8.35
N ALA A 43 13.17 -16.80 -8.49
CA ALA A 43 13.87 -15.67 -9.10
C ALA A 43 13.43 -15.47 -10.57
N ASP A 44 13.44 -16.53 -11.37
CA ASP A 44 13.01 -16.48 -12.78
C ASP A 44 11.52 -16.11 -12.91
N PHE A 45 10.68 -16.70 -12.06
CA PHE A 45 9.25 -16.41 -12.06
C PHE A 45 8.94 -14.96 -11.64
N GLU A 46 9.67 -14.43 -10.66
CA GLU A 46 9.56 -13.04 -10.23
C GLU A 46 9.93 -12.08 -11.36
N GLN A 47 10.94 -12.39 -12.18
CA GLN A 47 11.26 -11.57 -13.36
C GLN A 47 10.08 -11.51 -14.34
N GLY A 48 9.39 -12.62 -14.56
CA GLY A 48 8.18 -12.65 -15.38
C GLY A 48 7.06 -11.77 -14.80
N LEU A 49 6.84 -11.80 -13.48
CA LEU A 49 5.88 -10.90 -12.82
C LEU A 49 6.29 -9.43 -12.97
N VAL A 50 7.58 -9.13 -12.82
CA VAL A 50 8.11 -7.77 -13.03
C VAL A 50 7.89 -7.32 -14.46
N ASP A 51 8.09 -8.18 -15.45
CA ASP A 51 7.82 -7.88 -16.86
C ASP A 51 6.35 -7.52 -17.08
N VAL A 52 5.43 -8.31 -16.51
CA VAL A 52 3.98 -8.03 -16.59
C VAL A 52 3.64 -6.69 -15.93
N VAL A 53 4.17 -6.40 -14.74
CA VAL A 53 3.91 -5.14 -14.03
C VAL A 53 4.50 -3.94 -14.78
N CYS A 54 5.76 -4.03 -15.21
CA CYS A 54 6.45 -2.93 -15.89
C CYS A 54 5.86 -2.61 -17.27
N SER A 55 5.31 -3.62 -17.96
CA SER A 55 4.68 -3.45 -19.27
C SER A 55 3.17 -3.18 -19.21
N ARG A 56 2.55 -3.17 -18.02
CA ARG A 56 1.09 -3.14 -17.83
C ARG A 56 0.39 -4.26 -18.60
N GLY A 57 0.97 -5.46 -18.58
CA GLY A 57 0.41 -6.67 -19.19
C GLY A 57 -0.94 -7.08 -18.61
N THR A 58 -1.59 -8.07 -19.22
CA THR A 58 -2.89 -8.57 -18.75
C THR A 58 -2.83 -8.98 -17.28
N ALA A 59 -3.79 -8.48 -16.49
CA ALA A 59 -3.91 -8.72 -15.05
C ALA A 59 -2.67 -8.29 -14.23
N TRP A 60 -1.98 -7.23 -14.65
CA TRP A 60 -0.79 -6.72 -13.97
C TRP A 60 -1.00 -6.39 -12.48
N SER A 61 -2.20 -5.96 -12.06
CA SER A 61 -2.50 -5.72 -10.64
C SER A 61 -2.48 -6.99 -9.78
N ILE A 62 -2.75 -8.17 -10.37
CA ILE A 62 -2.60 -9.46 -9.69
C ILE A 62 -1.11 -9.77 -9.48
N ALA A 63 -0.27 -9.46 -10.47
CA ALA A 63 1.18 -9.62 -10.37
C ALA A 63 1.78 -8.63 -9.34
N GLU A 64 1.32 -7.37 -9.32
CA GLU A 64 1.73 -6.37 -8.32
C GLU A 64 1.47 -6.84 -6.90
N ALA A 65 0.26 -7.32 -6.61
CA ALA A 65 -0.11 -7.75 -5.27
C ALA A 65 0.77 -8.89 -4.73
N VAL A 66 1.35 -9.70 -5.60
CA VAL A 66 2.30 -10.76 -5.22
C VAL A 66 3.72 -10.20 -5.06
N LEU A 67 4.14 -9.29 -5.93
CA LEU A 67 5.45 -8.62 -5.82
C LEU A 67 5.55 -7.72 -4.60
N GLU A 68 4.46 -7.10 -4.15
CA GLU A 68 4.45 -6.27 -2.93
C GLU A 68 4.89 -7.06 -1.70
N ASP A 69 4.53 -8.35 -1.58
CA ASP A 69 4.80 -9.09 -0.34
C ASP A 69 6.28 -9.42 -0.13
N ASN A 70 7.06 -9.62 -1.21
CA ASN A 70 8.45 -10.08 -1.12
C ASN A 70 9.32 -9.61 -2.31
N PRO A 71 9.55 -8.31 -2.50
CA PRO A 71 10.35 -7.85 -3.63
C PRO A 71 11.84 -8.15 -3.43
N ARG A 72 12.47 -8.80 -4.41
CA ARG A 72 13.94 -8.93 -4.48
C ARG A 72 14.61 -7.62 -4.89
N THR A 73 15.92 -7.51 -4.66
CA THR A 73 16.71 -6.31 -5.00
C THR A 73 16.61 -5.94 -6.49
N ASP A 74 16.63 -6.93 -7.38
CA ASP A 74 16.59 -6.69 -8.83
C ASP A 74 15.20 -6.19 -9.27
N THR A 75 14.13 -6.76 -8.71
CA THR A 75 12.74 -6.28 -8.85
C THR A 75 12.65 -4.80 -8.50
N CYS A 76 13.18 -4.41 -7.33
CA CYS A 76 13.16 -3.03 -6.88
C CYS A 76 13.84 -2.06 -7.87
N SER A 77 14.96 -2.48 -8.47
CA SER A 77 15.71 -1.64 -9.40
C SER A 77 14.96 -1.40 -10.71
N ARG A 78 14.32 -2.44 -11.25
CA ARG A 78 13.53 -2.36 -12.48
C ARG A 78 12.26 -1.53 -12.29
N VAL A 79 11.52 -1.79 -11.22
CA VAL A 79 10.31 -1.04 -10.85
C VAL A 79 10.63 0.43 -10.59
N ALA A 80 11.77 0.73 -9.94
CA ALA A 80 12.23 2.10 -9.73
C ALA A 80 12.57 2.82 -11.04
N ALA A 81 13.13 2.11 -12.04
CA ALA A 81 13.40 2.70 -13.36
C ALA A 81 12.09 3.13 -14.05
N VAL A 82 11.07 2.25 -14.03
CA VAL A 82 9.74 2.57 -14.57
C VAL A 82 9.15 3.81 -13.90
N LEU A 83 9.17 3.88 -12.56
CA LEU A 83 8.60 5.01 -11.83
C LEU A 83 9.28 6.36 -12.18
N ARG A 84 10.60 6.37 -12.43
CA ARG A 84 11.35 7.59 -12.77
C ARG A 84 10.96 8.16 -14.12
N GLU A 85 10.61 7.29 -15.06
CA GLU A 85 10.22 7.67 -16.42
C GLU A 85 8.70 7.90 -16.55
N PHE A 86 7.93 7.50 -15.53
CA PHE A 86 6.48 7.55 -15.55
C PHE A 86 5.93 8.95 -15.26
N MET A 87 5.08 9.45 -16.17
CA MET A 87 4.36 10.71 -16.01
C MET A 87 2.84 10.45 -16.06
N PRO A 88 2.14 10.43 -14.91
CA PRO A 88 0.71 10.10 -14.89
C PRO A 88 -0.14 11.17 -15.57
N SER A 89 -0.93 10.75 -16.56
CA SER A 89 -1.81 11.63 -17.35
C SER A 89 -3.30 11.36 -17.14
N SER A 90 -3.64 10.20 -16.57
CA SER A 90 -5.01 9.73 -16.35
C SER A 90 -5.24 9.23 -14.91
N ILE A 91 -6.48 8.86 -14.58
CA ILE A 91 -6.79 8.21 -13.29
C ILE A 91 -6.20 6.79 -13.24
N GLU A 92 -6.25 6.06 -14.36
CA GLU A 92 -5.67 4.72 -14.45
C GLU A 92 -4.14 4.78 -14.22
N ASP A 93 -3.48 5.79 -14.77
CA ASP A 93 -2.07 6.03 -14.53
C ASP A 93 -1.76 6.35 -13.06
N GLN A 94 -2.66 7.04 -12.34
CA GLN A 94 -2.49 7.30 -10.91
C GLN A 94 -2.62 6.03 -10.08
N SER A 95 -3.51 5.10 -10.45
CA SER A 95 -3.60 3.77 -9.83
C SER A 95 -2.30 3.01 -10.04
N TYR A 96 -1.83 2.95 -11.29
CA TYR A 96 -0.58 2.30 -11.65
C TYR A 96 0.62 2.89 -10.89
N GLU A 97 0.75 4.21 -10.82
CA GLU A 97 1.81 4.87 -10.06
C GLU A 97 1.76 4.46 -8.58
N ALA A 98 0.59 4.49 -7.95
CA ALA A 98 0.44 4.10 -6.55
C ALA A 98 0.84 2.64 -6.31
N GLU A 99 0.39 1.71 -7.17
CA GLU A 99 0.72 0.28 -7.12
C GLU A 99 2.23 0.04 -7.27
N ILE A 100 2.88 0.71 -8.22
CA ILE A 100 4.34 0.68 -8.39
C ILE A 100 5.06 1.18 -7.13
N VAL A 101 4.60 2.28 -6.53
CA VAL A 101 5.20 2.82 -5.31
C VAL A 101 4.98 1.88 -4.12
N ARG A 102 3.89 1.12 -4.05
CA ARG A 102 3.65 0.12 -2.99
C ARG A 102 4.65 -1.03 -3.04
N ILE A 103 5.02 -1.51 -4.23
CA ILE A 103 6.12 -2.47 -4.39
C ILE A 103 7.42 -1.86 -3.84
N LEU A 104 7.74 -0.62 -4.23
CA LEU A 104 8.95 0.07 -3.78
C LEU A 104 8.96 0.35 -2.27
N ALA A 105 7.79 0.57 -1.65
CA ALA A 105 7.67 0.75 -0.20
C ALA A 105 8.17 -0.48 0.57
N ARG A 106 8.04 -1.67 -0.02
CA ARG A 106 8.47 -2.96 0.55
C ARG A 106 9.93 -3.30 0.22
N CYS A 107 10.54 -2.56 -0.72
CA CYS A 107 11.96 -2.65 -1.04
C CYS A 107 12.84 -2.04 0.06
N ARG A 108 13.76 -2.82 0.64
CA ARG A 108 14.63 -2.40 1.75
C ARG A 108 15.87 -1.60 1.33
N ASN A 109 15.90 -1.04 0.12
CA ASN A 109 17.06 -0.28 -0.38
C ASN A 109 16.81 1.23 -0.39
N ALA A 110 17.87 2.02 -0.16
CA ALA A 110 17.78 3.47 -0.01
C ALA A 110 17.22 4.19 -1.26
N SER A 111 17.52 3.68 -2.46
CA SER A 111 17.05 4.29 -3.70
C SER A 111 15.53 4.18 -3.84
N ALA A 112 14.94 3.01 -3.53
CA ALA A 112 13.50 2.81 -3.55
C ALA A 112 12.82 3.67 -2.47
N GLN A 113 13.38 3.71 -1.27
CA GLN A 113 12.85 4.52 -0.17
C GLN A 113 12.85 6.02 -0.48
N SER A 114 13.84 6.52 -1.21
CA SER A 114 13.85 7.92 -1.67
C SER A 114 12.67 8.23 -2.60
N LEU A 115 12.35 7.34 -3.53
CA LEU A 115 11.23 7.51 -4.46
C LEU A 115 9.87 7.43 -3.74
N VAL A 116 9.75 6.51 -2.78
CA VAL A 116 8.54 6.38 -1.94
C VAL A 116 8.33 7.65 -1.11
N ARG A 117 9.40 8.19 -0.51
CA ARG A 117 9.35 9.44 0.24
C ARG A 117 8.94 10.62 -0.64
N GLU A 118 9.52 10.75 -1.82
CA GLU A 118 9.17 11.78 -2.79
C GLU A 118 7.68 11.71 -3.17
N PHE A 119 7.17 10.50 -3.46
CA PHE A 119 5.75 10.30 -3.74
C PHE A 119 4.85 10.72 -2.57
N LEU A 120 5.20 10.33 -1.34
CA LEU A 120 4.37 10.59 -0.16
C LEU A 120 4.39 12.05 0.29
N LEU A 121 5.55 12.71 0.20
CA LEU A 121 5.75 14.04 0.80
C LEU A 121 5.76 15.18 -0.22
N ASP A 122 6.23 14.94 -1.45
CA ASP A 122 6.48 16.00 -2.42
C ASP A 122 5.43 16.02 -3.54
N LYS A 123 4.94 14.86 -3.99
CA LYS A 123 3.92 14.77 -5.06
C LYS A 123 2.51 15.12 -4.58
N PRO A 124 1.64 15.73 -5.42
CA PRO A 124 0.26 16.06 -5.04
C PRO A 124 -0.52 14.85 -4.53
N ILE A 125 -1.35 15.05 -3.50
CA ILE A 125 -2.27 14.00 -3.01
C ILE A 125 -3.36 13.79 -4.08
N ARG A 126 -3.40 12.58 -4.64
CA ARG A 126 -4.27 12.18 -5.76
C ARG A 126 -5.08 10.94 -5.39
N MET A 127 -5.89 10.42 -6.33
CA MET A 127 -6.59 9.16 -6.15
C MET A 127 -5.56 8.04 -5.87
N TYR A 128 -5.95 7.05 -5.04
CA TYR A 128 -5.10 5.94 -4.60
C TYR A 128 -3.91 6.30 -3.71
N TRP A 129 -3.60 7.58 -3.47
CA TRP A 129 -2.48 7.98 -2.62
C TRP A 129 -2.53 7.34 -1.22
N THR A 130 -3.72 7.20 -0.62
CA THR A 130 -3.87 6.67 0.75
C THR A 130 -3.52 5.19 0.91
N SER A 131 -3.41 4.41 -0.18
CA SER A 131 -2.95 3.02 -0.08
C SER A 131 -1.43 2.93 0.14
N VAL A 132 -0.66 3.89 -0.37
CA VAL A 132 0.81 3.88 -0.30
C VAL A 132 1.35 4.04 1.12
N PRO A 133 0.84 4.96 1.99
CA PRO A 133 1.25 5.00 3.39
C PRO A 133 1.11 3.64 4.08
N TRP A 134 0.03 2.90 3.83
CA TRP A 134 -0.16 1.58 4.46
C TRP A 134 0.87 0.55 4.01
N SER A 135 1.45 0.69 2.83
CA SER A 135 2.55 -0.18 2.37
C SER A 135 3.89 0.12 3.05
N VAL A 136 4.07 1.31 3.64
CA VAL A 136 5.25 1.59 4.49
C VAL A 136 5.03 1.22 5.97
N TRP A 137 3.79 0.97 6.39
CA TRP A 137 3.49 0.52 7.75
C TRP A 137 3.69 -1.00 7.91
N PRO A 138 4.20 -1.48 9.07
CA PRO A 138 4.77 -0.74 10.19
C PRO A 138 6.28 -0.49 10.06
N GLN A 139 6.87 -0.78 8.90
CA GLN A 139 8.33 -0.81 8.72
C GLN A 139 8.98 0.59 8.80
N TYR A 140 8.28 1.62 8.34
CA TYR A 140 8.75 3.02 8.36
C TYR A 140 7.70 3.92 9.06
N PRO A 141 7.55 3.81 10.39
CA PRO A 141 6.47 4.47 11.13
C PRO A 141 6.58 6.01 11.07
N ASP A 142 7.80 6.56 11.01
CA ASP A 142 7.99 8.01 10.91
C ASP A 142 7.51 8.56 9.57
N LEU A 143 7.81 7.85 8.47
CA LEU A 143 7.35 8.22 7.13
C LEU A 143 5.82 8.09 7.02
N PHE A 144 5.25 7.03 7.61
CA PHE A 144 3.80 6.86 7.73
C PHE A 144 3.15 8.04 8.43
N GLY A 145 3.66 8.43 9.61
CA GLY A 145 3.17 9.56 10.38
C GLY A 145 3.25 10.87 9.60
N GLN A 146 4.41 11.19 9.01
CA GLN A 146 4.60 12.39 8.19
C GLN A 146 3.64 12.44 7.00
N ALA A 147 3.47 11.33 6.29
CA ALA A 147 2.56 11.23 5.15
C ALA A 147 1.11 11.53 5.60
N TYR A 148 0.63 10.91 6.68
CA TYR A 148 -0.72 11.14 7.16
C TYR A 148 -0.95 12.53 7.76
N VAL A 149 0.04 13.14 8.42
CA VAL A 149 -0.01 14.54 8.84
C VAL A 149 -0.29 15.42 7.62
N ARG A 150 0.53 15.28 6.57
CA ARG A 150 0.36 16.00 5.31
C ARG A 150 -1.01 15.75 4.69
N TYR A 151 -1.49 14.50 4.69
CA TYR A 151 -2.81 14.17 4.18
C TYR A 151 -3.92 14.93 4.93
N PHE A 152 -3.92 14.89 6.26
CA PHE A 152 -4.93 15.56 7.08
C PHE A 152 -4.89 17.08 7.01
N GLU A 153 -3.74 17.68 6.70
CA GLU A 153 -3.64 19.12 6.40
C GLU A 153 -4.35 19.52 5.10
N ASN A 154 -4.44 18.61 4.13
CA ASN A 154 -4.89 18.89 2.78
C ASN A 154 -6.30 18.35 2.46
N VAL A 155 -6.96 17.70 3.42
CA VAL A 155 -8.32 17.15 3.24
C VAL A 155 -9.32 17.77 4.20
N ASP A 156 -10.57 17.80 3.77
CA ASP A 156 -11.70 18.12 4.63
C ASP A 156 -11.99 16.93 5.56
N LEU A 157 -11.61 17.07 6.83
CA LEU A 157 -11.75 16.02 7.85
C LEU A 157 -13.21 15.54 8.01
N GLU A 158 -14.20 16.41 7.80
CA GLU A 158 -15.61 16.00 7.88
C GLU A 158 -16.03 15.09 6.72
N ARG A 159 -15.44 15.29 5.53
CA ARG A 159 -15.73 14.44 4.35
C ARG A 159 -15.13 13.05 4.46
N ILE A 160 -14.05 12.89 5.21
CA ILE A 160 -13.40 11.59 5.39
C ILE A 160 -13.90 10.84 6.63
N ARG A 161 -14.81 11.44 7.42
CA ARG A 161 -15.47 10.75 8.55
C ARG A 161 -16.15 9.48 8.06
N GLY A 162 -15.89 8.36 8.75
CA GLY A 162 -16.47 7.06 8.42
C GLY A 162 -15.93 6.40 7.15
N THR A 163 -14.96 7.00 6.46
CA THR A 163 -14.27 6.36 5.32
C THR A 163 -13.34 5.24 5.78
N ALA A 164 -12.93 4.40 4.85
CA ALA A 164 -11.94 3.33 5.09
C ALA A 164 -10.64 3.86 5.71
N VAL A 165 -10.23 5.10 5.41
CA VAL A 165 -9.05 5.74 6.02
C VAL A 165 -9.20 5.86 7.54
N ILE A 166 -10.33 6.38 8.01
CA ILE A 166 -10.58 6.52 9.45
C ILE A 166 -10.85 5.17 10.10
N GLN A 167 -11.60 4.28 9.42
CA GLN A 167 -11.88 2.94 9.94
C GLN A 167 -10.62 2.09 10.12
N ALA A 168 -9.63 2.23 9.24
CA ALA A 168 -8.38 1.46 9.31
C ALA A 168 -7.62 1.65 10.64
N PHE A 169 -7.74 2.83 11.27
CA PHE A 169 -7.12 3.08 12.58
C PHE A 169 -7.73 2.28 13.72
N PHE A 170 -8.96 1.81 13.59
CA PHE A 170 -9.55 0.91 14.57
C PHE A 170 -8.97 -0.50 14.47
N PHE A 171 -8.64 -0.96 13.27
CA PHE A 171 -7.91 -2.23 13.06
C PHE A 171 -6.41 -2.12 13.31
N SER A 172 -5.88 -0.90 13.43
CA SER A 172 -4.46 -0.65 13.72
C SER A 172 -4.29 0.59 14.61
N PRO A 173 -4.62 0.49 15.91
CA PRO A 173 -4.54 1.62 16.85
C PRO A 173 -3.13 2.23 16.95
N GLU A 174 -2.08 1.41 16.86
CA GLU A 174 -0.69 1.90 16.88
C GLU A 174 -0.36 2.83 15.70
N ALA A 175 -1.02 2.66 14.55
CA ALA A 175 -0.88 3.57 13.42
C ALA A 175 -1.45 4.97 13.75
N LEU A 176 -2.59 5.02 14.44
CA LEU A 176 -3.17 6.28 14.93
C LEU A 176 -2.27 6.95 15.96
N LYS A 177 -1.69 6.17 16.87
CA LYS A 177 -0.72 6.66 17.85
C LYS A 177 0.51 7.28 17.17
N GLN A 178 1.01 6.65 16.11
CA GLN A 178 2.13 7.20 15.34
C GLN A 178 1.78 8.53 14.67
N ILE A 179 0.56 8.67 14.14
CA ILE A 179 0.09 9.93 13.56
C ILE A 179 -0.02 11.01 14.65
N LYS A 180 -0.55 10.66 15.82
CA LYS A 180 -0.59 11.56 16.99
C LYS A 180 0.82 12.07 17.32
N ILE A 181 1.79 11.17 17.47
CA ILE A 181 3.19 11.53 17.74
C ILE A 181 3.72 12.49 16.68
N ALA A 182 3.54 12.18 15.39
CA ALA A 182 4.01 13.02 14.29
C ALA A 182 3.36 14.42 14.30
N MET A 183 2.05 14.52 14.60
CA MET A 183 1.36 15.82 14.72
C MET A 183 1.89 16.63 15.90
N LEU A 184 2.11 16.01 17.06
CA LEU A 184 2.61 16.70 18.25
C LEU A 184 4.06 17.18 18.09
N GLN A 185 4.90 16.40 17.40
CA GLN A 185 6.29 16.78 17.10
C GLN A 185 6.41 17.93 16.07
N THR A 186 5.35 18.21 15.31
CA THR A 186 5.33 19.23 14.25
C THR A 186 4.39 20.40 14.59
N ASP A 187 4.09 20.61 15.87
CA ASP A 187 3.22 21.67 16.39
C ASP A 187 1.80 21.70 15.79
N LYS A 188 1.30 20.55 15.32
CA LYS A 188 -0.04 20.40 14.71
C LYS A 188 -1.11 20.01 15.73
N GLN A 189 -1.06 20.57 16.94
CA GLN A 189 -1.99 20.23 18.03
C GLN A 189 -3.46 20.45 17.65
N ASP A 190 -3.78 21.54 16.95
CA ASP A 190 -5.16 21.82 16.55
C ASP A 190 -5.67 20.88 15.45
N LEU A 191 -4.78 20.43 14.55
CA LEU A 191 -5.11 19.39 13.60
C LEU A 191 -5.40 18.06 14.30
N TRP A 192 -4.59 17.70 15.30
CA TRP A 192 -4.82 16.53 16.14
C TRP A 192 -6.18 16.61 16.86
N LYS A 193 -6.50 17.74 17.50
CA LYS A 193 -7.80 17.93 18.17
C LYS A 193 -8.97 17.71 17.21
N ARG A 194 -8.88 18.22 15.98
CA ARG A 194 -9.92 18.04 14.95
C ARG A 194 -10.02 16.59 14.49
N LEU A 195 -8.89 15.95 14.17
CA LEU A 195 -8.86 14.54 13.77
C LEU A 195 -9.42 13.64 14.89
N ARG A 196 -9.02 13.89 16.14
CA ARG A 196 -9.54 13.20 17.33
C ARG A 196 -11.07 13.26 17.39
N GLN A 197 -11.68 14.42 17.16
CA GLN A 197 -13.15 14.53 17.14
C GLN A 197 -13.77 13.67 16.02
N VAL A 198 -13.18 13.67 14.83
CA VAL A 198 -13.64 12.84 13.72
C VAL A 198 -13.54 11.34 14.04
N VAL A 199 -12.45 10.89 14.66
CA VAL A 199 -12.29 9.49 15.08
C VAL A 199 -13.31 9.13 16.16
N LEU A 200 -13.48 9.97 17.20
CA LEU A 200 -14.48 9.75 18.26
C LEU A 200 -15.91 9.65 17.75
N GLN A 201 -16.24 10.43 16.71
CA GLN A 201 -17.58 10.44 16.09
C GLN A 201 -17.76 9.33 15.04
N THR A 202 -16.70 8.59 14.70
CA THR A 202 -16.79 7.51 13.70
C THR A 202 -17.32 6.24 14.34
N ARG A 203 -18.41 5.72 13.79
CA ARG A 203 -18.90 4.39 14.14
C ARG A 203 -18.04 3.33 13.45
N ALA A 204 -17.17 2.67 14.22
CA ALA A 204 -16.41 1.53 13.75
C ALA A 204 -17.34 0.32 13.47
N VAL A 205 -17.18 -0.31 12.32
CA VAL A 205 -17.97 -1.49 11.90
C VAL A 205 -17.03 -2.67 11.77
N GLY A 206 -17.39 -3.82 12.35
CA GLY A 206 -16.58 -5.04 12.28
C GLY A 206 -15.33 -5.02 13.16
N VAL A 207 -15.28 -4.14 14.15
CA VAL A 207 -14.14 -3.95 15.07
C VAL A 207 -14.52 -4.50 16.45
N SER A 208 -13.58 -5.17 17.12
CA SER A 208 -13.74 -5.71 18.47
C SER A 208 -13.78 -4.61 19.55
N GLU A 209 -14.36 -4.92 20.71
CA GLU A 209 -14.36 -3.99 21.86
C GLU A 209 -12.94 -3.65 22.34
N SER A 210 -12.00 -4.59 22.25
CA SER A 210 -10.59 -4.36 22.59
C SER A 210 -9.93 -3.34 21.66
N GLU A 211 -10.20 -3.40 20.36
CA GLU A 211 -9.68 -2.46 19.37
C GLU A 211 -10.27 -1.06 19.57
N ILE A 212 -11.58 -0.97 19.83
CA ILE A 212 -12.25 0.29 20.19
C ILE A 212 -11.62 0.89 21.45
N SER A 213 -11.40 0.07 22.47
CA SER A 213 -10.81 0.50 23.75
C SER A 213 -9.38 1.02 23.57
N ALA A 214 -8.57 0.36 22.74
CA ALA A 214 -7.21 0.80 22.42
C ALA A 214 -7.20 2.17 21.73
N VAL A 215 -8.09 2.39 20.75
CA VAL A 215 -8.25 3.70 20.12
C VAL A 215 -8.69 4.74 21.14
N GLN A 216 -9.69 4.45 21.97
CA GLN A 216 -10.19 5.38 23.00
C GLN A 216 -9.09 5.79 23.99
N GLN A 217 -8.22 4.86 24.37
CA GLN A 217 -7.07 5.16 25.23
C GLN A 217 -6.13 6.17 24.57
N ILE A 218 -5.76 5.95 23.31
CA ILE A 218 -4.89 6.88 22.55
C ILE A 218 -5.52 8.28 22.44
N LEU A 219 -6.84 8.34 22.26
CA LEU A 219 -7.60 9.59 22.18
C LEU A 219 -7.78 10.27 23.56
N ALA A 220 -7.70 9.53 24.66
CA ALA A 220 -7.80 10.08 26.01
C ALA A 220 -6.47 10.65 26.51
N GLU A 221 -5.35 10.03 26.13
CA GLU A 221 -4.01 10.52 26.41
C GLU A 221 -3.85 11.95 25.84
N ASP A 222 -3.44 12.90 26.69
CA ASP A 222 -3.29 14.35 26.42
C ASP A 222 -4.60 15.18 26.37
N SER A 223 -5.67 14.71 27.04
CA SER A 223 -6.83 15.53 27.44
C SER A 223 -6.61 16.25 28.78
#